data_AF-A0A132TFX5-F1
#
_entry.id   AF-A0A132TFX5-F1
#
_cell.length_a   1.000
_cell.length_b   1.000
_cell.length_c   1.000
_cell.angle_alpha   90.00
_cell.angle_beta   90.00
_cell.angle_gamma   90.00
#
_symmetry.space_group_name_H-M   'P 1'
#
loop_
_entity.id
_entity.type
_entity.pdbx_description
1 polymer ?
#
loop_
_entity_poly.entity_id
_entity_poly.type
_entity_poly.pdbx_seq_one_letter_code
_entity_poly.pdbx_strand_id
1 'polypeptide(L)'
;MLRYDMGEGELRNWVIGEDSFNVRYLAKYEAIMSLGNGYMGVRACTEESYPQETRNCFVAGTFNRSGVSEVTELPNIADVTELGIWLDGEGFHLEKGNIEEYP
;
A
#
# COMPACT_ATOMS: atom_id res chain seq x y z
N MET A 1 -0.36 -5.46 -14.20
CA MET A 1 1.06 -5.86 -14.31
C MET A 1 1.93 -4.67 -13.93
N LEU A 2 3.10 -4.90 -13.31
CA LEU A 2 4.02 -3.82 -12.93
C LEU A 2 4.65 -3.23 -14.20
N ARG A 3 4.54 -1.92 -14.36
CA ARG A 3 5.10 -1.11 -15.43
C ARG A 3 6.25 -0.28 -14.89
N TYR A 4 7.28 -0.09 -15.71
CA TYR A 4 8.49 0.66 -15.36
C TYR A 4 8.68 1.92 -16.22
N ASP A 5 7.73 2.17 -17.11
CA ASP A 5 7.77 3.11 -18.21
C ASP A 5 6.55 4.04 -18.22
N MET A 6 5.90 4.21 -17.06
CA MET A 6 4.65 4.99 -16.93
C MET A 6 4.87 6.51 -17.00
N GLY A 7 6.13 6.96 -16.93
CA GLY A 7 6.45 8.39 -16.91
C GLY A 7 6.62 8.96 -18.32
N GLU A 8 6.22 10.22 -18.49
CA GLU A 8 6.36 10.97 -19.75
C GLU A 8 7.25 12.22 -19.58
N GLY A 9 7.72 12.79 -20.69
CA GLY A 9 8.55 14.01 -20.68
C GLY A 9 9.81 13.85 -19.82
N GLU A 10 9.99 14.75 -18.85
CA GLU A 10 11.12 14.71 -17.90
C GLU A 10 11.08 13.50 -16.95
N LEU A 11 9.92 12.86 -16.78
CA LEU A 11 9.72 11.71 -15.91
C LEU A 11 9.86 10.36 -16.65
N ARG A 12 10.26 10.38 -17.92
CA ARG A 12 10.45 9.15 -18.69
C ARG A 12 11.41 8.19 -17.98
N ASN A 13 10.96 6.94 -17.79
CA ASN A 13 11.66 5.88 -17.04
C ASN A 13 11.87 6.16 -15.54
N TRP A 14 11.23 7.19 -14.98
CA TRP A 14 11.29 7.52 -13.55
C TRP A 14 10.04 7.11 -12.77
N VAL A 15 8.96 6.74 -13.47
CA VAL A 15 7.69 6.35 -12.85
C VAL A 15 7.44 4.88 -13.08
N ILE A 16 7.23 4.17 -11.97
CA ILE A 16 6.72 2.81 -11.93
C ILE A 16 5.23 2.86 -11.56
N GLY A 17 4.44 1.91 -12.03
CA GLY A 17 2.99 1.86 -11.76
C GLY A 17 2.43 0.46 -11.98
N GLU A 18 1.20 0.22 -11.57
CA GLU A 18 0.45 -0.96 -11.99
C GLU A 18 -0.56 -0.56 -13.07
N ASP A 19 -0.67 -1.32 -14.15
CA ASP A 19 -1.61 -1.00 -15.24
C ASP A 19 -3.06 -1.47 -15.01
N SER A 20 -3.30 -2.18 -13.91
CA SER A 20 -4.59 -2.79 -13.58
C SER A 20 -4.60 -3.33 -12.16
N PHE A 21 -5.71 -3.10 -11.47
CA PHE A 21 -5.95 -3.67 -10.16
C PHE A 21 -6.19 -5.18 -10.22
N ASN A 22 -5.54 -5.92 -9.31
CA ASN A 22 -5.82 -7.33 -9.10
C ASN A 22 -5.50 -7.73 -7.65
N VAL A 23 -6.52 -8.16 -6.92
CA VAL A 23 -6.42 -8.53 -5.49
C VAL A 23 -5.34 -9.57 -5.19
N ARG A 24 -4.96 -10.41 -6.17
CA ARG A 24 -3.92 -11.43 -6.01
C ARG A 24 -2.51 -10.86 -5.90
N TYR A 25 -2.31 -9.59 -6.24
CA TYR A 25 -1.01 -8.94 -6.25
C TYR A 25 -0.84 -7.86 -5.17
N LEU A 26 -1.81 -7.69 -4.27
CA LEU A 26 -1.77 -6.69 -3.19
C LEU A 26 -0.41 -6.66 -2.46
N ALA A 27 -0.02 -7.79 -1.85
CA ALA A 27 1.23 -7.88 -1.09
C ALA A 27 2.49 -7.49 -1.90
N LYS A 28 2.49 -7.75 -3.21
CA LYS A 28 3.59 -7.39 -4.12
C LYS A 28 3.63 -5.88 -4.36
N TYR A 29 2.50 -5.27 -4.72
CA TYR A 29 2.44 -3.85 -5.03
C TYR A 29 2.61 -2.98 -3.79
N GLU A 30 2.01 -3.38 -2.67
CA GLU A 30 2.20 -2.75 -1.36
C GLU A 30 3.68 -2.64 -0.97
N ALA A 31 4.48 -3.68 -1.27
CA ALA A 31 5.91 -3.71 -1.00
C ALA A 31 6.73 -2.87 -1.99
N ILE A 32 6.44 -3.00 -3.29
CA ILE A 32 7.21 -2.33 -4.35
C ILE A 32 6.97 -0.82 -4.35
N MET A 33 5.73 -0.40 -4.08
CA MET A 33 5.31 0.99 -4.10
C MET A 33 5.38 1.67 -2.72
N SER A 34 5.91 0.97 -1.70
CA SER A 34 6.09 1.53 -0.35
C SER A 34 6.81 2.88 -0.36
N LEU A 35 6.33 3.82 0.44
CA LEU A 35 6.95 5.14 0.59
C LEU A 35 7.72 5.23 1.89
N GLY A 36 8.81 6.00 1.91
CA GLY A 36 9.57 6.26 3.12
C GLY A 36 10.51 7.44 2.99
N ASN A 37 10.84 8.06 4.12
CA ASN A 37 11.71 9.25 4.18
C ASN A 37 12.92 9.07 5.11
N GLY A 38 13.25 7.82 5.45
CA GLY A 38 14.32 7.47 6.39
C GLY A 38 13.91 7.53 7.87
N TYR A 39 12.90 8.33 8.22
CA TYR A 39 12.33 8.35 9.57
C TYR A 39 11.08 7.48 9.69
N MET A 40 10.19 7.54 8.69
CA MET A 40 8.95 6.79 8.63
C MET A 40 8.84 6.07 7.29
N GLY A 41 8.18 4.92 7.28
CA GLY A 41 7.83 4.18 6.06
C GLY A 41 6.43 3.58 6.15
N VAL A 42 5.72 3.57 5.03
CA VAL A 42 4.38 2.98 4.90
C VAL A 42 4.33 2.06 3.70
N ARG A 43 3.66 0.92 3.87
CA ARG A 43 3.31 0.06 2.73
C ARG A 43 2.24 0.74 1.90
N ALA A 44 2.33 0.61 0.58
CA ALA A 44 1.37 1.20 -0.36
C ALA A 44 0.13 0.31 -0.51
N CYS A 45 -0.57 0.10 0.61
CA CYS A 45 -1.93 -0.45 0.56
C CYS A 45 -2.85 0.59 -0.08
N THR A 46 -3.84 0.12 -0.83
CA THR A 46 -4.99 0.94 -1.23
C THR A 46 -5.63 1.58 0.00
N GLU A 47 -6.25 2.74 -0.15
CA GLU A 47 -6.91 3.41 0.98
C GLU A 47 -8.11 2.59 1.49
N GLU A 48 -8.89 1.98 0.60
CA GLU A 48 -9.95 1.03 0.96
C GLU A 48 -9.39 -0.35 1.36
N SER A 49 -10.09 -1.05 2.26
CA SER A 49 -9.62 -2.30 2.86
C SER A 49 -9.96 -3.54 2.03
N TYR A 50 -8.98 -4.45 1.94
CA TYR A 50 -9.10 -5.76 1.31
C TYR A 50 -8.71 -6.91 2.26
N PRO A 51 -9.37 -8.09 2.20
CA PRO A 51 -9.08 -9.19 3.13
C PRO A 51 -7.65 -9.75 3.12
N GLN A 52 -6.89 -9.57 2.03
CA GLN A 52 -5.53 -10.11 1.86
C GLN A 52 -4.45 -9.02 1.87
N GLU A 53 -4.81 -7.79 2.24
CA GLU A 53 -3.86 -6.69 2.33
C GLU A 53 -2.90 -6.86 3.51
N THR A 54 -1.71 -6.26 3.42
CA THR A 54 -0.78 -6.16 4.55
C THR A 54 -0.45 -4.70 4.82
N ARG A 55 -1.24 -4.06 5.68
CA ARG A 55 -1.02 -2.68 6.12
C ARG A 55 0.10 -2.59 7.14
N ASN A 56 1.15 -1.84 6.82
CA ASN A 56 2.17 -1.50 7.79
C ASN A 56 2.60 -0.03 7.72
N CYS A 57 2.76 0.56 8.89
CA CYS A 57 3.40 1.85 9.11
C CYS A 57 4.52 1.66 10.15
N PHE A 58 5.72 2.15 9.86
CA PHE A 58 6.90 1.99 10.70
C PHE A 58 7.55 3.33 10.99
N VAL A 59 8.01 3.51 12.23
CA VAL A 59 8.79 4.69 12.66
C VAL A 59 10.15 4.25 13.18
N ALA A 60 11.21 4.73 12.56
CA ALA A 60 12.57 4.42 12.95
C ALA A 60 12.83 4.80 14.41
N GLY A 61 13.48 3.90 15.15
CA GLY A 61 13.81 4.08 16.57
C GLY A 61 12.74 3.58 17.54
N THR A 62 11.58 3.10 17.08
CA THR A 62 10.51 2.57 17.94
C THR A 62 10.63 1.07 18.23
N PHE A 63 11.83 0.49 18.07
CA PHE A 63 12.07 -0.94 18.23
C PHE A 63 11.52 -1.48 19.56
N ASN A 64 10.84 -2.61 19.47
CA ASN A 64 10.24 -3.27 20.62
C ASN A 64 10.55 -4.77 20.58
N ARG A 65 10.63 -5.38 21.76
CA ARG A 65 10.59 -6.83 21.92
C ARG A 65 9.27 -7.15 22.62
N SER A 66 8.32 -7.70 21.86
CA SER A 66 6.94 -7.94 22.33
C SER A 66 6.85 -9.02 23.42
N GLY A 67 7.86 -9.89 23.55
CA GLY A 67 7.92 -10.93 24.58
C GLY A 67 9.34 -11.45 24.81
N VAL A 68 9.55 -12.16 25.92
CA VAL A 68 10.89 -12.66 26.32
C VAL A 68 11.52 -13.59 25.27
N SER A 69 10.69 -14.38 24.56
CA SER A 69 11.10 -15.29 23.49
C SER A 69 11.17 -14.65 22.11
N GLU A 70 10.70 -13.42 21.95
CA GLU A 70 10.58 -12.74 20.67
C GLU A 70 11.85 -11.96 20.31
N VAL A 71 12.03 -11.72 19.01
CA VAL A 71 13.10 -10.86 18.52
C VAL A 71 12.74 -9.38 18.71
N THR A 72 13.76 -8.53 18.67
CA THR A 72 13.56 -7.07 18.66
C THR A 72 13.32 -6.62 17.23
N GLU A 73 12.19 -5.98 16.98
CA GLU A 73 11.76 -5.53 15.65
C GLU A 73 11.07 -4.16 15.70
N LEU A 74 10.82 -3.56 14.54
CA LEU A 74 9.98 -2.38 14.46
C LEU A 74 8.52 -2.78 14.64
N PRO A 75 7.79 -2.22 15.62
CA PRO A 75 6.37 -2.47 15.74
C PRO A 75 5.65 -1.83 14.54
N ASN A 76 4.61 -2.52 14.05
CA ASN A 76 3.63 -1.89 13.19
C ASN A 76 2.85 -0.87 14.02
N ILE A 77 2.98 0.42 13.70
CA ILE A 77 2.24 1.47 14.39
C ILE A 77 0.87 1.68 13.74
N ALA A 78 0.09 2.64 14.26
CA ALA A 78 -1.21 2.96 13.70
C ALA A 78 -1.12 3.34 12.22
N ASP A 79 -1.97 2.72 11.40
CA ASP A 79 -2.20 3.14 10.03
C ASP A 79 -2.93 4.49 10.01
N VAL A 80 -2.51 5.38 9.12
CA VAL A 80 -3.10 6.70 8.91
C VAL A 80 -3.61 6.89 7.47
N THR A 81 -3.53 5.86 6.62
CA THR A 81 -3.94 5.92 5.21
C THR A 81 -5.21 5.13 4.91
N GLU A 82 -5.67 4.24 5.79
CA GLU A 82 -6.96 3.54 5.62
C GLU A 82 -8.13 4.53 5.59
N LEU A 83 -8.97 4.42 4.56
CA LEU A 83 -10.20 5.20 4.42
C LEU A 83 -11.39 4.25 4.21
N GLY A 84 -12.42 4.45 5.02
CA GLY A 84 -13.75 3.94 4.70
C GLY A 84 -14.39 4.82 3.63
N ILE A 85 -14.70 4.23 2.47
CA ILE A 85 -15.33 4.93 1.35
C ILE A 85 -16.69 4.26 1.08
N TRP A 86 -17.75 5.06 1.01
CA TRP A 86 -19.12 4.60 0.75
C TRP A 86 -19.77 5.42 -0.35
N LEU A 87 -20.47 4.73 -1.25
CA LEU A 87 -21.25 5.31 -2.35
C LEU A 87 -22.69 4.82 -2.20
N ASP A 88 -23.64 5.74 -1.98
CA ASP A 88 -25.05 5.42 -1.74
C ASP A 88 -25.30 4.34 -0.66
N GLY A 89 -24.45 4.30 0.36
CA GLY A 89 -24.52 3.34 1.47
C GLY A 89 -23.81 2.01 1.21
N GLU A 90 -23.24 1.79 0.02
CA GLU A 90 -22.44 0.62 -0.30
C GLU A 90 -20.95 0.91 -0.13
N GLY A 91 -20.23 0.00 0.53
CA GLY A 91 -18.77 0.11 0.69
C GLY A 91 -18.06 -0.03 -0.66
N PHE A 92 -17.27 0.98 -1.01
CA PHE A 92 -16.45 1.00 -2.20
C PHE A 92 -15.40 -0.11 -2.16
N HIS A 93 -15.16 -0.73 -3.33
CA HIS A 93 -14.21 -1.82 -3.49
C HIS A 93 -13.92 -1.98 -4.99
N LEU A 94 -12.65 -2.01 -5.41
CA LEU A 94 -12.29 -2.05 -6.84
C LEU A 94 -12.70 -3.36 -7.52
N GLU A 95 -12.92 -4.45 -6.78
CA GLU A 95 -13.48 -5.69 -7.35
C GLU A 95 -15.00 -5.62 -7.61
N LYS A 96 -15.68 -4.52 -7.23
CA LYS A 96 -17.12 -4.33 -7.43
C LYS A 96 -17.37 -3.27 -8.51
N GLY A 97 -18.25 -3.58 -9.45
CA GLY A 97 -18.61 -2.68 -10.53
C GLY A 97 -17.67 -2.77 -11.74
N ASN A 98 -17.59 -1.69 -12.51
CA ASN A 98 -16.75 -1.58 -13.69
C ASN A 98 -15.70 -0.49 -13.46
N ILE A 99 -14.44 -0.82 -13.73
CA ILE A 99 -13.34 0.15 -13.74
C ILE A 99 -13.24 0.69 -15.17
N GLU A 100 -13.59 1.97 -15.36
CA GLU A 100 -13.49 2.64 -16.67
C GLU A 100 -12.04 3.01 -17.00
N GLU A 101 -11.29 3.46 -16.00
CA GLU A 101 -9.88 3.83 -16.12
C GLU A 101 -9.15 3.49 -14.82
N TYR A 102 -7.95 2.91 -14.95
CA TYR A 102 -7.02 2.64 -13.85
C TYR A 102 -5.68 3.31 -14.19
N PRO A 103 -5.19 4.26 -13.38
CA PRO A 103 -4.03 5.07 -13.69
C PRO A 103 -2.68 4.32 -13.59
#